data_AF-A0A497HK53-F1
#
_entry.id   AF-A0A497HK53-F1
#
_cell.length_a   1.000
_cell.length_b   1.000
_cell.length_c   1.000
_cell.angle_alpha   90.00
_cell.angle_beta   90.00
_cell.angle_gamma   90.00
#
_symmetry.space_group_name_H-M   'P 1'
#
loop_
_entity.id
_entity.type
_entity.pdbx_description
1 polymer ?
#
loop_
_entity_poly.entity_id
_entity_poly.type
_entity_poly.pdbx_seq_one_letter_code
_entity_poly.pdbx_strand_id
1 'polypeptide(L)'
;VETFKKYPHLSKVLPAMGYGKEQIKELEETINRCDADVVVSGTPIDLSRILNVNKPIVRVRYGVGKETEEEIEKIVEEFLERMNLS
;
A
#
# COMPACT_ATOMS: atom_id res chain seq x y z
N VAL A 1 -13.77 -13.22 9.19
CA VAL A 1 -14.42 -14.30 8.40
C VAL A 1 -15.55 -13.78 7.51
N GLU A 2 -16.32 -12.78 7.93
CA GLU A 2 -17.43 -12.21 7.12
C GLU A 2 -17.00 -11.69 5.74
N THR A 3 -15.82 -11.07 5.62
CA THR A 3 -15.32 -10.57 4.34
C THR A 3 -15.13 -11.67 3.29
N PHE A 4 -14.59 -12.83 3.68
CA PHE A 4 -14.45 -13.97 2.77
C PHE A 4 -15.81 -14.59 2.39
N LYS A 5 -16.81 -14.53 3.29
CA LYS A 5 -18.19 -14.93 2.95
C LYS A 5 -18.81 -13.99 1.91
N LYS A 6 -18.50 -12.69 1.97
CA LYS A 6 -18.97 -11.69 1.00
C LYS A 6 -18.24 -11.78 -0.35
N TYR A 7 -16.98 -12.21 -0.34
CA TYR A 7 -16.15 -12.30 -1.54
C TYR A 7 -15.53 -13.71 -1.68
N PRO A 8 -16.33 -14.72 -2.06
CA PRO A 8 -15.90 -16.12 -2.06
C PRO A 8 -14.84 -16.46 -3.12
N HIS A 9 -14.66 -15.61 -4.13
CA HIS A 9 -13.59 -15.73 -5.12
C HIS A 9 -12.20 -15.34 -4.57
N LEU A 10 -12.16 -14.70 -3.41
CA LEU A 10 -10.93 -14.36 -2.71
C LEU A 10 -10.46 -15.56 -1.90
N SER A 11 -9.45 -16.27 -2.40
CA SER A 11 -8.94 -17.50 -1.76
C SER A 11 -7.59 -17.32 -1.07
N LYS A 12 -6.80 -16.32 -1.47
CA LYS A 12 -5.41 -16.10 -1.00
C LYS A 12 -5.08 -14.61 -0.80
N VAL A 13 -6.05 -13.83 -0.35
CA VAL A 13 -5.82 -12.40 -0.09
C VAL A 13 -6.28 -12.02 1.31
N LEU A 14 -5.52 -11.16 1.96
CA LEU A 14 -5.96 -10.46 3.17
C LEU A 14 -6.74 -9.22 2.74
N PRO A 15 -8.06 -9.16 2.99
CA PRO A 15 -8.81 -7.95 2.70
C PRO A 15 -8.32 -6.84 3.64
N ALA A 16 -7.67 -5.82 3.09
CA ALA A 16 -7.27 -4.64 3.85
C ALA A 16 -8.51 -3.78 4.11
N MET A 17 -9.23 -4.08 5.18
CA MET A 17 -10.44 -3.36 5.60
C MET A 17 -10.12 -2.00 6.25
N GLY A 18 -8.84 -1.67 6.41
CA GLY A 18 -8.31 -0.44 7.02
C GLY A 18 -7.04 -0.72 7.85
N TYR A 19 -6.57 0.30 8.57
CA TYR A 19 -5.39 0.25 9.46
C TYR A 19 -5.74 0.64 10.91
N GLY A 20 -6.95 0.34 11.36
CA GLY A 20 -7.31 0.44 12.78
C GLY A 20 -6.50 -0.55 13.62
N LYS A 21 -6.45 -0.35 14.95
CA LYS A 21 -5.66 -1.19 15.88
C LYS A 21 -5.94 -2.69 15.72
N GLU A 22 -7.21 -3.06 15.63
CA GLU A 22 -7.64 -4.45 15.47
C GLU A 22 -7.20 -5.02 14.11
N GLN A 23 -7.37 -4.25 13.04
CA GLN A 23 -7.01 -4.64 11.67
C GLN A 23 -5.49 -4.82 11.51
N ILE A 24 -4.69 -3.95 12.16
CA ILE A 24 -3.23 -4.08 12.22
C ILE A 24 -2.86 -5.40 12.89
N LYS A 25 -3.45 -5.71 14.05
CA LYS A 25 -3.17 -6.94 14.79
C LYS A 25 -3.53 -8.20 13.99
N GLU A 26 -4.70 -8.21 13.34
CA GLU A 26 -5.12 -9.32 12.49
C GLU A 26 -4.17 -9.53 11.30
N LEU A 27 -3.69 -8.45 10.69
CA LEU A 27 -2.72 -8.47 9.60
C LEU A 27 -1.37 -9.02 10.08
N GLU A 28 -0.86 -8.54 11.21
CA GLU A 28 0.38 -9.02 11.83
C GLU A 28 0.31 -10.52 12.12
N GLU A 29 -0.76 -10.97 12.78
CA GLU A 29 -0.96 -12.38 13.08
C GLU A 29 -0.99 -13.25 11.81
N THR A 30 -1.64 -12.75 10.76
CA THR A 30 -1.74 -13.52 9.52
C THR A 30 -0.39 -13.59 8.80
N ILE A 31 0.36 -12.49 8.75
CA ILE A 31 1.72 -12.48 8.21
C ILE A 31 2.61 -13.44 9.02
N ASN A 32 2.53 -13.41 10.35
CA ASN A 32 3.35 -14.23 11.23
C ASN A 32 3.04 -15.74 11.10
N ARG A 33 1.76 -16.11 10.84
CA ARG A 33 1.34 -17.50 10.59
C ARG A 33 1.61 -18.00 9.16
N CYS A 34 1.83 -17.09 8.21
CA CYS A 34 2.11 -17.47 6.83
C CYS A 34 3.47 -18.17 6.73
N ASP A 35 3.53 -19.26 5.97
CA ASP A 35 4.77 -19.97 5.61
C ASP A 35 5.44 -19.23 4.44
N ALA A 36 6.15 -18.16 4.76
CA ALA A 36 6.82 -17.28 3.81
C ALA A 36 8.10 -16.71 4.42
N ASP A 37 9.15 -16.57 3.60
CA ASP A 37 10.43 -16.00 4.06
C ASP A 37 10.42 -14.46 4.06
N VAL A 38 9.64 -13.84 3.18
CA VAL A 38 9.62 -12.38 2.94
C VAL A 38 8.21 -11.90 2.62
N VAL A 39 7.87 -10.69 3.09
CA VAL A 39 6.64 -9.98 2.71
C VAL A 39 6.96 -8.88 1.71
N VAL A 40 6.31 -8.88 0.56
CA VAL A 40 6.45 -7.80 -0.44
C VAL A 40 5.27 -6.83 -0.31
N SER A 41 5.54 -5.61 0.13
CA SER A 41 4.55 -4.54 0.28
C SER A 41 4.51 -3.66 -0.97
N GLY A 42 3.44 -3.80 -1.76
CA GLY A 42 3.15 -2.94 -2.90
C GLY A 42 2.17 -1.81 -2.58
N THR A 43 2.21 -1.24 -1.37
CA THR A 43 1.30 -0.16 -0.95
C THR A 43 1.99 1.21 -1.00
N PRO A 44 1.25 2.32 -1.23
CA PRO A 44 1.82 3.66 -1.15
C PRO A 44 2.40 3.97 0.23
N ILE A 45 1.72 3.54 1.29
CA ILE A 45 2.19 3.64 2.67
C ILE A 45 3.30 2.63 2.95
N ASP A 46 4.24 3.04 3.81
CA ASP A 46 5.28 2.17 4.33
C ASP A 46 4.75 1.31 5.49
N LEU A 47 4.30 0.08 5.18
CA LEU A 47 3.74 -0.84 6.18
C LEU A 47 4.74 -1.23 7.28
N SER A 48 6.05 -1.19 6.99
CA SER A 48 7.08 -1.51 7.98
C SER A 48 7.07 -0.57 9.19
N ARG A 49 6.46 0.61 9.06
CA ARG A 49 6.35 1.60 10.15
C ARG A 49 5.18 1.34 11.09
N ILE A 50 4.22 0.51 10.68
CA ILE A 50 2.97 0.28 11.41
C ILE A 50 2.76 -1.18 11.80
N LEU A 51 3.48 -2.11 11.18
CA LEU A 51 3.41 -3.54 11.47
C LEU A 51 4.66 -4.01 12.24
N ASN A 52 4.44 -4.80 13.26
CA ASN A 52 5.48 -5.53 13.99
C ASN A 52 5.34 -7.04 13.69
N VAL A 53 6.11 -7.52 12.72
CA VAL A 53 6.05 -8.90 12.23
C VAL A 53 7.41 -9.59 12.31
N ASN A 54 7.40 -10.93 12.35
CA ASN A 54 8.59 -11.76 12.46
C ASN A 54 9.27 -12.05 11.11
N LYS A 55 8.88 -11.35 10.04
CA LYS A 55 9.38 -11.54 8.68
C LYS A 55 9.83 -10.20 8.10
N PRO A 56 10.90 -10.18 7.29
CA PRO A 56 11.32 -8.96 6.61
C PRO A 56 10.23 -8.48 5.63
N ILE A 57 9.95 -7.17 5.67
CA ILE A 57 9.06 -6.50 4.72
C ILE A 57 9.91 -5.75 3.70
N VAL A 58 9.76 -6.11 2.42
CA VAL A 58 10.35 -5.40 1.28
C VAL A 58 9.29 -4.51 0.65
N ARG A 59 9.58 -3.21 0.56
CA ARG A 59 8.66 -2.24 -0.06
C ARG A 59 8.94 -2.09 -1.55
N VAL A 60 7.93 -2.34 -2.36
CA VAL A 60 7.94 -2.05 -3.79
C VAL A 60 7.36 -0.67 -4.01
N ARG A 61 8.10 0.17 -4.72
CA ARG A 61 7.62 1.48 -5.16
C ARG A 61 7.12 1.36 -6.58
N TYR A 62 5.97 1.97 -6.83
CA TYR A 62 5.44 2.17 -8.15
C TYR A 62 5.14 3.67 -8.31
N GLY A 63 5.29 4.14 -9.53
CA GLY A 63 5.03 5.52 -9.89
C GLY A 63 4.27 5.57 -11.20
N VAL A 64 3.93 6.78 -11.59
CA VAL A 64 3.53 7.04 -12.97
C VAL A 64 4.79 7.01 -13.83
N GLY A 65 4.71 6.49 -15.06
CA GLY A 65 5.88 6.44 -15.95
C GLY A 65 6.42 7.83 -16.27
N LYS A 66 7.63 7.92 -16.82
CA LYS A 66 8.32 9.19 -17.12
C LYS A 66 7.48 10.17 -17.95
N GLU A 67 6.72 9.67 -18.91
CA GLU A 67 5.82 10.48 -19.73
C GLU A 67 4.72 11.16 -18.90
N THR A 68 4.08 10.42 -17.99
CA THR A 68 3.06 10.97 -17.10
C THR A 68 3.67 11.89 -16.04
N GLU A 69 4.89 11.62 -15.60
CA GLU A 69 5.64 12.50 -14.70
C GLU A 69 5.88 13.87 -15.36
N GLU A 70 6.37 13.89 -16.61
CA GLU A 70 6.59 15.11 -17.40
C GLU A 70 5.27 15.87 -17.65
N GLU A 71 4.16 15.17 -17.91
CA GLU A 71 2.85 15.81 -18.09
C GLU A 71 2.35 16.48 -16.79
N ILE A 72 2.50 15.81 -15.65
CA ILE A 72 2.11 16.36 -14.34
C ILE A 72 2.98 17.57 -14.00
N GLU A 73 4.29 17.51 -14.25
CA GLU A 73 5.22 18.62 -14.02
C GLU A 73 4.77 19.87 -14.79
N LYS A 74 4.47 19.73 -16.09
CA LYS A 74 3.97 20.83 -16.93
C LYS A 74 2.69 21.45 -16.39
N ILE A 75 1.73 20.63 -15.95
CA ILE A 75 0.45 21.12 -15.39
C ILE A 75 0.69 21.92 -14.10
N VAL A 76 1.62 21.46 -13.27
CA VAL A 76 1.97 22.15 -12.02
C VAL A 76 2.67 23.48 -12.31
N GLU A 77 3.61 23.50 -13.26
CA GLU A 77 4.28 24.74 -13.71
C GLU A 77 3.27 25.77 -14.23
N GLU A 78 2.39 25.38 -15.15
CA GLU A 78 1.34 26.25 -15.70
C GLU A 78 0.42 26.81 -14.60
N PHE A 79 0.12 26.01 -13.58
CA PHE A 79 -0.66 26.45 -12.42
C PHE A 79 0.09 27.48 -11.57
N LEU A 80 1.38 27.25 -11.30
CA LEU A 80 2.21 28.16 -10.50
C LEU A 80 2.39 29.53 -11.20
N GLU A 81 2.63 29.51 -12.51
CA GLU A 81 2.71 30.74 -13.31
C GLU A 81 1.41 31.53 -13.25
N ARG A 82 0.26 30.85 -13.45
CA ARG A 82 -1.06 31.49 -13.39
C ARG A 82 -1.37 32.11 -12.02
N MET A 83 -0.82 31.55 -10.95
CA MET A 83 -1.02 32.02 -9.58
C MET A 83 0.02 33.06 -9.13
N ASN A 84 0.97 33.44 -9.99
CA ASN A 84 2.13 34.27 -9.66
C ASN A 84 2.95 33.72 -8.46
N LEU A 85 3.08 32.38 -8.41
CA LEU A 85 3.85 31.67 -7.37
C LEU A 85 5.17 31.11 -7.90
N SER A 86 5.43 31.26 -9.20
CA SER A 86 6.67 30.90 -9.90
C SER A 86 7.70 32.03 -9.85
#